data_AF-A0A940HY94-F1
#
_entry.id   AF-A0A940HY94-F1
#
_cell.length_a   1.000
_cell.length_b   1.000
_cell.length_c   1.000
_cell.angle_alpha   90.00
_cell.angle_beta   90.00
_cell.angle_gamma   90.00
#
_symmetry.space_group_name_H-M   'P 1'
#
loop_
_entity.id
_entity.type
_entity.pdbx_description
1 polymer ?
#
loop_
_entity_poly.entity_id
_entity_poly.type
_entity_poly.pdbx_seq_one_letter_code
_entity_poly.pdbx_strand_id
1 'polypeptide(L)'
;KILHPYIIETPPGAKISGGYMKIVNTGNQTDHLSLVTVDFAKSAEIHEMKTENDVIKMRKIKGGIEIPAKGFIELKHKGYHIMFMNLLKPMIRGETHEGTLYFEKAGNVKVIFIIEKMGFKLEENN
;
A
#
# COMPACT_ATOMS: atom_id res chain seq x y z
N LYS A 1 -6.66 -0.59 12.53
CA LYS A 1 -6.95 -1.88 11.85
C LYS A 1 -6.51 -1.78 10.40
N ILE A 2 -5.94 -2.86 9.85
CA ILE A 2 -5.56 -2.94 8.44
C ILE A 2 -6.47 -3.97 7.77
N LEU A 3 -7.07 -3.60 6.64
CA LEU A 3 -8.04 -4.42 5.93
C LEU A 3 -7.50 -4.71 4.53
N HIS A 4 -7.52 -6.00 4.17
CA HIS A 4 -7.14 -6.53 2.86
C HIS A 4 -5.84 -5.91 2.29
N PRO A 5 -4.70 -6.10 2.96
CA PRO A 5 -3.41 -5.74 2.38
C PRO A 5 -3.03 -6.69 1.24
N TYR A 6 -2.85 -6.16 0.04
CA TYR A 6 -2.47 -6.94 -1.14
C TYR A 6 -1.43 -6.22 -2.00
N ILE A 7 -0.73 -7.00 -2.83
CA ILE A 7 0.27 -6.55 -3.79
C ILE A 7 -0.11 -7.10 -5.15
N ILE A 8 0.16 -6.34 -6.21
CA ILE A 8 -0.08 -6.79 -7.57
C ILE A 8 1.01 -7.77 -8.02
N GLU A 9 0.58 -8.89 -8.59
CA GLU A 9 1.46 -9.86 -9.22
C GLU A 9 2.31 -9.21 -10.31
N THR A 10 3.53 -9.69 -10.50
CA THR A 10 4.46 -9.12 -11.48
C THR A 10 5.03 -10.17 -12.41
N PRO A 11 5.26 -9.84 -13.69
CA PRO A 11 6.02 -10.73 -14.56
C PRO A 11 7.47 -10.88 -14.07
N PRO A 12 8.16 -11.98 -14.44
CA PRO A 12 9.59 -12.14 -14.18
C PRO A 12 10.40 -10.93 -14.65
N GLY A 13 11.33 -10.46 -13.81
CA GLY A 13 12.20 -9.32 -14.12
C GLY A 13 11.62 -7.94 -13.83
N ALA A 14 10.35 -7.84 -13.41
CA ALA A 14 9.77 -6.56 -12.98
C ALA A 14 10.57 -5.93 -11.83
N LYS A 15 10.71 -4.61 -11.87
CA LYS A 15 11.43 -3.84 -10.85
C LYS A 15 10.54 -3.13 -9.86
N ILE A 16 9.23 -3.10 -10.11
CA ILE A 16 8.26 -2.36 -9.33
C ILE A 16 6.95 -3.15 -9.19
N SER A 17 6.26 -2.95 -8.07
CA SER A 17 4.87 -3.37 -7.88
C SER A 17 4.12 -2.39 -6.97
N GLY A 18 2.79 -2.39 -7.05
CA GLY A 18 1.89 -1.60 -6.21
C GLY A 18 1.31 -2.43 -5.07
N GLY A 19 1.24 -1.82 -3.88
CA GLY A 19 0.60 -2.33 -2.68
C GLY A 19 -0.60 -1.48 -2.28
N TYR A 20 -1.64 -2.16 -1.84
CA TYR A 20 -2.97 -1.59 -1.61
C TYR A 20 -3.58 -2.19 -0.34
N MET A 21 -4.40 -1.39 0.35
CA MET A 21 -5.08 -1.78 1.59
C MET A 21 -6.03 -0.67 2.04
N LYS A 22 -6.90 -0.98 3.00
CA LYS A 22 -7.62 0.04 3.77
C LYS A 22 -7.10 0.12 5.20
N ILE A 23 -6.73 1.32 5.63
CA ILE A 23 -6.22 1.59 6.98
C ILE A 23 -7.31 2.32 7.74
N VAL A 24 -7.80 1.70 8.82
CA VAL A 24 -8.84 2.27 9.69
C VAL A 24 -8.22 2.67 11.02
N ASN A 25 -8.26 3.96 11.34
CA ASN A 25 -7.84 4.48 12.63
C ASN A 25 -9.02 4.42 13.60
N THR A 26 -8.98 3.45 14.52
CA THR A 26 -10.01 3.28 15.55
C THR A 26 -9.76 4.15 16.79
N GLY A 27 -8.64 4.87 16.85
CA GLY A 27 -8.25 5.75 17.94
C GLY A 27 -9.02 7.07 17.94
N ASN A 28 -8.81 7.86 19.00
CA ASN A 28 -9.43 9.17 19.21
C ASN A 28 -8.54 10.33 18.74
N GLN A 29 -7.35 10.05 18.20
CA GLN A 29 -6.40 11.03 17.68
C GLN A 29 -6.05 10.66 16.24
N THR A 30 -5.76 11.67 15.41
CA THR A 30 -5.17 11.45 14.09
C THR A 30 -3.85 10.71 14.25
N ASP A 31 -3.65 9.71 13.41
CA ASP A 31 -2.39 8.97 13.30
C ASP A 31 -1.76 9.25 11.94
N HIS A 32 -0.49 8.90 11.79
CA HIS A 32 0.28 9.20 10.59
C HIS A 32 1.10 7.98 10.21
N LEU A 33 0.89 7.45 9.00
CA LEU A 33 1.72 6.40 8.42
C LEU A 33 2.96 7.07 7.80
N SER A 34 4.09 6.97 8.49
CA SER A 34 5.33 7.67 8.12
C SER A 34 6.25 6.81 7.25
N LEU A 35 6.22 5.49 7.41
CA LEU A 35 7.13 4.57 6.71
C LEU A 35 6.47 3.20 6.48
N VAL A 36 6.88 2.56 5.38
CA VAL A 36 6.62 1.16 5.10
C VAL A 36 7.96 0.47 4.84
N THR A 37 8.16 -0.72 5.40
CA THR A 37 9.34 -1.55 5.13
C THR A 37 8.93 -2.97 4.76
N VAL A 38 9.73 -3.59 3.91
CA VAL A 38 9.56 -4.94 3.39
C VAL A 38 10.93 -5.56 3.10
N ASP A 39 11.00 -6.88 3.03
CA ASP A 39 12.24 -7.62 2.73
C ASP A 39 12.38 -7.97 1.23
N PHE A 40 11.29 -7.95 0.47
CA PHE A 40 11.23 -8.35 -0.93
C PHE A 40 11.54 -7.22 -1.93
N ALA A 41 11.75 -5.99 -1.46
CA ALA A 41 12.06 -4.82 -2.26
C ALA A 41 13.11 -3.95 -1.54
N LYS A 42 13.92 -3.17 -2.29
CA LYS A 42 14.90 -2.28 -1.65
C LYS A 42 14.25 -1.11 -0.91
N SER A 43 13.10 -0.65 -1.37
CA SER A 43 12.34 0.38 -0.66
C SER A 43 10.84 0.27 -0.95
N ALA A 44 10.05 0.76 -0.02
CA ALA A 44 8.62 0.98 -0.18
C ALA A 44 8.32 2.47 -0.01
N GLU A 45 7.58 3.05 -0.94
CA GLU A 45 7.31 4.49 -0.98
C GLU A 45 5.81 4.73 -1.03
N ILE A 46 5.31 5.76 -0.34
CA ILE A 46 3.89 6.12 -0.42
C ILE A 46 3.71 7.12 -1.56
N HIS A 47 2.82 6.82 -2.49
CA HIS A 47 2.56 7.60 -3.70
C HIS A 47 1.08 7.97 -3.80
N GLU A 48 0.78 9.08 -4.47
CA GLU A 48 -0.56 9.44 -4.94
C GLU A 48 -0.60 9.48 -6.46
N MET A 49 -1.77 9.19 -7.03
CA MET A 49 -2.09 9.61 -8.39
C MET A 49 -2.82 10.95 -8.34
N LYS A 50 -2.28 11.94 -9.04
CA LYS A 50 -2.86 13.27 -9.16
C LYS A 50 -2.99 13.66 -10.63
N THR A 51 -4.16 14.17 -11.01
CA THR A 51 -4.35 14.76 -12.33
C THR A 51 -3.83 16.19 -12.30
N GLU A 52 -2.85 16.49 -13.14
CA GLU A 52 -2.34 17.84 -13.36
C GLU A 52 -2.33 18.11 -14.86
N ASN A 53 -3.08 19.14 -15.28
CA ASN A 53 -3.25 19.52 -16.70
C ASN A 53 -3.68 18.34 -17.58
N ASP A 54 -4.75 17.64 -17.18
CA ASP A 54 -5.29 16.44 -17.84
C ASP A 54 -4.34 15.23 -17.93
N VAL A 55 -3.16 15.31 -17.32
CA VAL A 55 -2.20 14.21 -17.22
C VAL A 55 -2.25 13.61 -15.82
N ILE A 56 -2.52 12.30 -15.73
CA ILE A 56 -2.41 11.55 -14.48
C ILE A 56 -0.92 11.31 -14.20
N LYS A 57 -0.43 11.83 -13.07
CA LYS A 57 0.94 11.63 -12.59
C LYS A 57 0.94 10.86 -11.29
N MET A 58 1.90 9.93 -11.17
CA MET A 58 2.26 9.33 -9.89
C MET A 58 3.27 10.22 -9.19
N ARG A 59 2.99 10.57 -7.93
CA ARG A 59 3.84 11.43 -7.13
C ARG A 59 4.14 10.78 -5.78
N LYS A 60 5.42 10.65 -5.46
CA LYS A 60 5.89 10.27 -4.13
C LYS A 60 5.47 11.33 -3.10
N ILE A 61 4.86 10.87 -2.02
CA ILE A 61 4.52 11.70 -0.87
C ILE A 61 5.69 11.66 0.11
N LYS A 62 6.16 12.84 0.50
CA LYS A 62 7.19 13.01 1.51
C LYS A 62 6.50 13.20 2.86
N GLY A 63 7.03 12.57 3.91
CA GLY A 63 6.50 12.69 5.27
C GLY A 63 5.58 11.54 5.66
N GLY A 64 4.70 11.08 4.77
CA GLY A 64 3.73 10.03 5.08
C GLY A 64 2.31 10.43 4.70
N ILE A 65 1.31 9.72 5.24
CA ILE A 65 -0.11 10.04 5.05
C ILE A 65 -0.84 10.06 6.39
N GLU A 66 -1.70 11.06 6.57
CA GLU A 66 -2.53 11.20 7.77
C GLU A 66 -3.75 10.27 7.70
N ILE A 67 -4.11 9.71 8.86
CA ILE A 67 -5.32 8.91 9.05
C ILE A 67 -6.12 9.56 10.19
N PRO A 68 -7.22 10.28 9.87
CA PRO A 68 -8.01 11.00 10.87
C PRO A 68 -8.50 10.10 12.01
N ALA A 69 -8.66 10.67 13.21
CA ALA A 69 -9.30 9.99 14.34
C ALA A 69 -10.67 9.43 13.94
N LYS A 70 -10.95 8.17 14.31
CA LYS A 70 -12.18 7.44 13.90
C LYS A 70 -12.41 7.37 12.38
N GLY A 71 -11.39 7.72 11.59
CA GLY A 71 -11.44 7.76 10.14
C GLY A 71 -10.72 6.60 9.50
N PHE A 72 -10.56 6.69 8.18
CA PHE A 72 -9.80 5.74 7.40
C PHE A 72 -9.14 6.42 6.20
N ILE A 73 -8.13 5.77 5.66
CA ILE A 73 -7.59 6.05 4.34
C ILE A 73 -7.58 4.76 3.53
N GLU A 74 -7.81 4.90 2.23
CA GLU A 74 -7.84 3.79 1.30
C GLU A 74 -6.70 3.93 0.30
N LEU A 75 -5.77 2.98 0.36
CA LEU A 75 -4.69 2.84 -0.60
C LEU A 75 -5.20 1.94 -1.72
N LYS A 76 -5.54 2.53 -2.85
CA LYS A 76 -6.19 1.86 -3.99
C LYS A 76 -5.63 2.33 -5.32
N HIS A 77 -5.96 1.57 -6.36
CA HIS A 77 -5.66 1.96 -7.73
C HIS A 77 -6.26 3.34 -8.05
N LYS A 78 -5.50 4.19 -8.76
CA LYS A 78 -5.86 5.59 -9.05
C LYS A 78 -6.01 6.51 -7.83
N GLY A 79 -5.54 6.10 -6.64
CA GLY A 79 -5.46 6.93 -5.45
C GLY A 79 -4.09 6.83 -4.78
N TYR A 80 -4.08 6.86 -3.45
CA TYR A 80 -2.89 6.55 -2.67
C TYR A 80 -2.49 5.09 -2.83
N HIS A 81 -1.19 4.80 -2.83
CA HIS A 81 -0.70 3.43 -2.90
C HIS A 81 0.73 3.34 -2.37
N ILE A 82 1.15 2.12 -2.01
CA ILE A 82 2.56 1.84 -1.73
C ILE A 82 3.21 1.40 -3.04
N MET A 83 4.30 2.04 -3.40
CA MET A 83 5.13 1.66 -4.53
C MET A 83 6.38 0.93 -4.02
N PHE A 84 6.50 -0.36 -4.33
CA PHE A 84 7.68 -1.15 -4.01
C PHE A 84 8.71 -0.99 -5.12
N MET A 85 9.91 -0.55 -4.76
CA MET A 85 10.96 -0.21 -5.70
C MET A 85 12.12 -1.20 -5.64
N ASN A 86 12.65 -1.53 -6.81
CA ASN A 86 13.73 -2.50 -6.98
C ASN A 86 13.40 -3.84 -6.30
N LEU A 87 12.34 -4.48 -6.78
CA LEU A 87 11.97 -5.82 -6.36
C LEU A 87 13.17 -6.78 -6.48
N LEU A 88 13.37 -7.57 -5.43
CA LEU A 88 14.43 -8.59 -5.36
C LEU A 88 13.97 -9.94 -5.93
N LYS A 89 12.64 -10.16 -5.95
CA LYS A 89 11.97 -11.34 -6.49
C LYS A 89 10.63 -10.93 -7.12
N PRO A 90 10.10 -11.70 -8.09
CA PRO A 90 8.77 -11.44 -8.64
C PRO A 90 7.69 -11.64 -7.56
N MET A 91 6.61 -10.88 -7.65
CA MET A 91 5.40 -11.07 -6.85
C MET A 91 4.55 -12.15 -7.54
N ILE A 92 4.48 -13.35 -6.94
CA ILE A 92 3.79 -14.51 -7.52
C ILE A 92 2.45 -14.73 -6.82
N ARG A 93 1.38 -14.85 -7.60
CA ARG A 93 0.02 -15.09 -7.09
C ARG A 93 -0.02 -16.35 -6.21
N GLY A 94 -0.75 -16.26 -5.10
CA GLY A 94 -0.88 -17.35 -4.13
C GLY A 94 0.22 -17.34 -3.07
N GLU A 95 1.28 -16.56 -3.25
CA GLU A 95 2.24 -16.28 -2.19
C GLU A 95 1.74 -15.16 -1.27
N THR A 96 2.43 -15.04 -0.14
CA THR A 96 2.27 -13.93 0.79
C THR A 96 3.62 -13.35 1.16
N HIS A 97 3.66 -12.05 1.43
CA HIS A 97 4.86 -11.38 1.92
C HIS A 97 4.56 -10.52 3.13
N GLU A 98 5.47 -10.52 4.10
CA GLU A 98 5.34 -9.66 5.27
C GLU A 98 5.83 -8.24 4.97
N GLY A 99 5.21 -7.28 5.66
CA GLY A 99 5.71 -5.92 5.74
C GLY A 99 5.40 -5.31 7.09
N THR A 100 6.03 -4.17 7.36
CA THR A 100 5.78 -3.39 8.58
C THR A 100 5.39 -1.97 8.19
N LEU A 101 4.25 -1.54 8.72
CA LEU A 101 3.73 -0.17 8.65
C LEU A 101 4.13 0.57 9.94
N TYR A 102 4.77 1.72 9.80
CA TYR A 102 5.20 2.53 10.94
C TYR A 102 4.25 3.71 11.09
N PHE A 103 3.51 3.69 12.20
CA PHE A 103 2.62 4.76 12.60
C PHE A 103 3.23 5.57 13.72
N GLU A 104 3.02 6.89 13.72
CA GLU A 104 3.54 7.77 14.77
C GLU A 104 2.91 7.50 16.14
N LYS A 105 1.62 7.14 16.20
CA LYS A 105 0.92 6.87 17.46
C LYS A 105 0.69 5.38 17.70
N ALA A 106 0.21 4.64 16.71
CA ALA A 106 -0.01 3.20 16.86
C ALA A 106 1.30 2.37 16.88
N GLY A 107 2.43 2.97 16.53
CA GLY A 107 3.72 2.29 16.44
C GLY A 107 3.79 1.35 15.23
N ASN A 108 4.51 0.24 15.39
CA ASN A 108 4.83 -0.65 14.28
C ASN A 108 3.77 -1.74 14.14
N VAL A 109 3.09 -1.77 13.00
CA VAL A 109 2.04 -2.74 12.69
C VAL A 109 2.53 -3.68 11.59
N LYS A 110 2.66 -4.97 11.91
CA LYS A 110 2.94 -6.01 10.92
C LYS A 110 1.73 -6.26 10.04
N VAL A 111 1.97 -6.46 8.76
CA VAL A 111 0.95 -6.78 7.76
C VAL A 111 1.44 -7.94 6.89
N ILE A 112 0.52 -8.79 6.47
CA ILE A 112 0.77 -9.87 5.52
C ILE A 112 0.07 -9.48 4.23
N PHE A 113 0.85 -9.19 3.21
CA PHE A 113 0.35 -8.90 1.87
C PHE A 113 0.07 -10.20 1.12
N ILE A 114 -1.15 -10.35 0.62
CA ILE A 114 -1.48 -11.39 -0.37
C ILE A 114 -1.14 -10.90 -1.78
N ILE A 115 -0.69 -11.79 -2.66
CA ILE A 115 -0.41 -11.42 -4.05
C ILE A 115 -1.64 -11.67 -4.93
N GLU A 116 -2.12 -10.63 -5.60
CA GLU A 116 -3.32 -10.65 -6.45
C GLU A 116 -3.08 -10.08 -7.85
N LYS A 117 -4.00 -10.38 -8.77
CA LYS A 117 -3.97 -9.84 -10.13
C LYS A 117 -4.47 -8.40 -10.16
N MET A 118 -3.86 -7.55 -10.99
CA MET A 118 -4.38 -6.21 -11.24
C MET A 118 -5.81 -6.26 -11.79
N GLY A 119 -6.72 -5.55 -11.15
CA GLY A 119 -8.14 -5.57 -11.51
C GLY A 119 -8.94 -6.72 -10.90
N PHE A 120 -8.38 -7.45 -9.93
CA PHE A 120 -9.18 -8.30 -9.05
C PHE A 120 -10.18 -7.42 -8.31
N LYS A 121 -11.46 -7.50 -8.69
CA LYS A 121 -12.56 -7.14 -7.81
C LYS A 121 -12.79 -8.38 -6.96
N LEU A 122 -12.92 -8.22 -5.64
CA LEU A 122 -13.71 -9.17 -4.88
C LEU A 122 -15.04 -9.27 -5.64
N GLU A 123 -15.32 -10.43 -6.24
CA GLU A 123 -16.67 -10.70 -6.68
C GLU A 123 -17.51 -10.64 -5.40
N GLU A 124 -18.29 -9.56 -5.26
CA GLU A 124 -19.45 -9.54 -4.39
C GLU A 124 -20.39 -10.60 -4.97
N ASN A 125 -20.22 -11.84 -4.52
CA ASN A 125 -21.22 -12.87 -4.72
C ASN A 125 -22.49 -12.37 -4.04
N ASN A 126 -23.48 -11.99 -4.85
CA ASN A 126 -24.88 -11.82 -4.46
C ASN A 126 -25.38 -13.02 -3.65
#